data_AF-A0A3C1P875-F1
#
_entry.id   AF-A0A3C1P875-F1
#
_cell.length_a   1.000
_cell.length_b   1.000
_cell.length_c   1.000
_cell.angle_alpha   90.00
_cell.angle_beta   90.00
_cell.angle_gamma   90.00
#
_symmetry.space_group_name_H-M   'P 1'
#
loop_
_entity.id
_entity.type
_entity.pdbx_description
1 polymer ?
#
loop_
_entity_poly.entity_id
_entity_poly.type
_entity_poly.pdbx_seq_one_letter_code
_entity_poly.pdbx_strand_id
1 'polypeptide(L)'
;MNEERLAAYVNLIQLLIDCPNGEEGTILQDHAELVDLELCLTMKMVAETLTENGQEQTAQWLLKIAEQLMMLLSSPSPDDEQSNQYSPQDYITLIQGLLEAEYEDNIEQLNALLA
;
A
#
# COMPACT_ATOMS: atom_id res chain seq x y z
N MET A 1 -2.50 0.63 -21.63
CA MET A 1 -2.10 -0.49 -20.77
C MET A 1 -0.89 -1.15 -21.39
N ASN A 2 0.27 -1.00 -20.75
CA ASN A 2 1.46 -1.74 -21.14
C ASN A 2 1.45 -3.04 -20.34
N GLU A 3 1.44 -4.20 -21.00
CA GLU A 3 1.48 -5.51 -20.35
C GLU A 3 2.69 -5.65 -19.42
N GLU A 4 3.81 -5.02 -19.78
CA GLU A 4 5.03 -4.92 -18.94
C GLU A 4 4.77 -4.18 -17.62
N ARG A 5 3.93 -3.14 -17.65
CA ARG A 5 3.59 -2.34 -16.47
C ARG A 5 2.67 -3.10 -15.53
N LEU A 6 1.69 -3.83 -16.09
CA LEU A 6 0.82 -4.72 -15.32
C LEU A 6 1.65 -5.83 -14.63
N ALA A 7 2.59 -6.43 -15.35
CA ALA A 7 3.49 -7.42 -14.77
C ALA A 7 4.35 -6.83 -13.64
N ALA A 8 4.81 -5.59 -13.79
CA ALA A 8 5.55 -4.88 -12.75
C ALA A 8 4.68 -4.62 -11.50
N TYR A 9 3.41 -4.25 -11.66
CA TYR A 9 2.49 -4.09 -10.54
C TYR A 9 2.24 -5.39 -9.80
N VAL A 10 1.97 -6.48 -10.52
CA VAL A 10 1.76 -7.78 -9.88
C VAL A 10 3.02 -8.20 -9.12
N ASN A 11 4.21 -7.98 -9.69
CA ASN A 11 5.48 -8.23 -8.98
C ASN A 11 5.61 -7.40 -7.71
N LEU A 12 5.33 -6.10 -7.79
CA LEU A 12 5.40 -5.18 -6.65
C LEU A 12 4.44 -5.60 -5.53
N ILE A 13 3.21 -5.97 -5.89
CA ILE A 13 2.19 -6.44 -4.94
C ILE A 13 2.64 -7.75 -4.29
N GLN A 14 3.18 -8.68 -5.09
CA GLN A 14 3.71 -9.94 -4.56
C GLN A 14 4.86 -9.68 -3.57
N LEU A 15 5.78 -8.79 -3.93
CA LEU A 15 6.86 -8.32 -3.06
C LEU A 15 6.32 -7.77 -1.75
N LEU A 16 5.30 -6.92 -1.78
CA LEU A 16 4.69 -6.36 -0.57
C LEU A 16 4.04 -7.41 0.32
N ILE A 17 3.43 -8.45 -0.26
CA ILE A 17 2.80 -9.55 0.48
C ILE A 17 3.84 -10.50 1.10
N ASP A 18 4.90 -10.83 0.37
CA ASP A 18 5.99 -11.72 0.83
C ASP A 18 7.01 -11.00 1.73
N CYS A 19 6.98 -9.66 1.75
CA CYS A 19 7.88 -8.84 2.53
C CYS A 19 7.65 -9.05 4.04
N PRO A 20 8.72 -9.24 4.84
CA PRO A 20 8.60 -9.15 6.30
C PRO A 20 8.29 -7.72 6.74
N ASN A 21 7.52 -7.60 7.82
CA ASN A 21 7.10 -6.31 8.39
C ASN A 21 8.24 -5.30 8.51
N GLY A 22 8.07 -4.11 7.91
CA GLY A 22 8.98 -2.96 8.00
C GLY A 22 9.80 -2.68 6.75
N GLU A 23 9.79 -3.53 5.74
CA GLU A 23 10.48 -3.32 4.45
C GLU A 23 9.54 -2.83 3.33
N GLU A 24 8.22 -2.83 3.54
CA GLU A 24 7.22 -2.48 2.53
C GLU A 24 7.34 -1.02 2.09
N GLY A 25 7.64 -0.12 3.02
CA GLY A 25 7.89 1.29 2.71
C GLY A 25 9.10 1.50 1.81
N THR A 26 10.16 0.71 2.01
CA THR A 26 11.36 0.74 1.17
C THR A 26 11.08 0.15 -0.22
N ILE A 27 10.29 -0.91 -0.30
CA ILE A 27 9.87 -1.53 -1.57
C ILE A 27 9.01 -0.54 -2.39
N LEU A 28 8.03 0.11 -1.74
CA LEU A 28 7.23 1.15 -2.38
C LEU A 28 8.08 2.37 -2.78
N GLN A 29 9.14 2.67 -2.03
CA GLN A 29 10.09 3.73 -2.38
C GLN A 29 10.89 3.41 -3.64
N ASP A 30 11.48 2.21 -3.71
CA ASP A 30 12.28 1.79 -4.86
C ASP A 30 11.42 1.71 -6.13
N HIS A 31 10.15 1.39 -5.96
CA HIS A 31 9.16 1.30 -7.03
C HIS A 31 8.18 2.47 -7.09
N ALA A 32 8.56 3.66 -6.60
CA ALA A 32 7.67 4.83 -6.57
C ALA A 32 7.13 5.22 -7.96
N GLU A 33 7.85 4.91 -9.04
CA GLU A 33 7.40 5.11 -10.43
C GLU A 33 6.20 4.25 -10.84
N LEU A 34 5.97 3.15 -10.11
CA LEU A 34 4.84 2.24 -10.29
C LEU A 34 3.67 2.61 -9.37
N VAL A 35 3.83 3.58 -8.47
CA VAL A 35 2.78 3.91 -7.51
C VAL A 35 1.82 4.94 -8.11
N ASP A 36 0.74 4.43 -8.68
CA ASP A 36 -0.31 5.22 -9.32
C ASP A 36 -1.69 4.55 -9.20
N LEU A 37 -2.71 5.19 -9.76
CA LEU A 37 -4.10 4.72 -9.68
C LEU A 37 -4.29 3.30 -10.27
N GLU A 38 -3.55 2.91 -11.31
CA GLU A 38 -3.63 1.55 -11.86
C GLU A 38 -3.07 0.50 -10.90
N LEU A 39 -2.02 0.82 -10.13
CA LEU A 39 -1.50 -0.05 -9.07
C LEU A 39 -2.57 -0.25 -7.99
N CYS A 40 -3.23 0.82 -7.54
CA CYS A 40 -4.29 0.71 -6.52
C CYS A 40 -5.45 -0.19 -6.97
N LEU A 41 -5.85 -0.10 -8.24
CA LEU A 41 -6.87 -1.00 -8.80
C LEU A 41 -6.39 -2.45 -8.84
N THR A 42 -5.12 -2.67 -9.20
CA THR A 42 -4.51 -4.01 -9.22
C THR A 42 -4.43 -4.62 -7.82
N MET A 43 -4.08 -3.82 -6.80
CA MET A 43 -4.09 -4.24 -5.40
C MET A 43 -5.47 -4.69 -4.93
N LYS A 44 -6.55 -4.00 -5.33
CA LYS A 44 -7.92 -4.41 -4.99
C LYS A 44 -8.28 -5.76 -5.60
N MET A 45 -7.94 -5.99 -6.87
CA MET A 45 -8.17 -7.29 -7.52
C MET A 45 -7.41 -8.42 -6.82
N VAL A 46 -6.15 -8.19 -6.44
CA VAL A 46 -5.35 -9.18 -5.70
C VAL A 46 -5.92 -9.42 -4.31
N ALA A 47 -6.41 -8.38 -3.62
CA ALA A 47 -7.07 -8.51 -2.33
C ALA A 47 -8.34 -9.38 -2.41
N GLU A 48 -9.14 -9.22 -3.47
CA GLU A 48 -10.29 -10.11 -3.72
C GLU A 48 -9.84 -11.57 -3.86
N THR A 49 -8.80 -11.85 -4.66
CA THR A 49 -8.24 -13.20 -4.81
C THR A 49 -7.69 -13.76 -3.50
N LEU A 50 -7.02 -12.94 -2.69
CA LEU A 50 -6.52 -13.34 -1.36
C LEU A 50 -7.68 -13.71 -0.42
N THR A 51 -8.79 -12.97 -0.48
CA THR A 51 -10.00 -13.27 0.29
C THR A 51 -10.57 -14.63 -0.12
N GLU A 52 -10.65 -14.92 -1.43
CA GLU A 52 -11.10 -16.22 -1.95
C GLU A 52 -10.16 -17.37 -1.53
N ASN A 53 -8.87 -17.10 -1.37
CA ASN A 53 -7.88 -18.06 -0.90
C ASN A 53 -7.87 -18.24 0.63
N GLY A 54 -8.77 -17.59 1.37
CA GLY A 54 -8.84 -17.64 2.83
C GLY A 54 -7.79 -16.77 3.55
N GLN A 55 -7.13 -15.86 2.83
CA GLN A 55 -6.14 -14.92 3.36
C GLN A 55 -6.79 -13.55 3.62
N GLU A 56 -7.90 -13.54 4.37
CA GLU A 56 -8.70 -12.34 4.63
C GLU A 56 -7.89 -11.22 5.31
N GLN A 57 -6.97 -11.56 6.22
CA GLN A 57 -6.12 -10.56 6.90
C GLN A 57 -5.20 -9.84 5.90
N THR A 58 -4.51 -10.60 5.03
CA THR A 58 -3.64 -10.04 3.98
C THR A 58 -4.44 -9.25 2.95
N ALA A 59 -5.63 -9.72 2.60
CA ALA A 59 -6.53 -9.02 1.69
C ALA A 59 -6.97 -7.65 2.24
N GLN A 60 -7.41 -7.60 3.50
CA GLN A 60 -7.83 -6.37 4.18
C GLN A 60 -6.69 -5.36 4.26
N TRP A 61 -5.48 -5.83 4.63
CA TRP A 61 -4.28 -5.00 4.66
C TRP A 61 -3.96 -4.40 3.29
N LEU A 62 -3.96 -5.22 2.22
CA LEU A 62 -3.68 -4.77 0.86
C LEU A 62 -4.74 -3.77 0.36
N LEU A 63 -6.01 -4.00 0.68
CA LEU A 63 -7.12 -3.10 0.38
C LEU A 63 -6.92 -1.74 1.06
N LYS A 64 -6.56 -1.72 2.35
CA LYS A 64 -6.29 -0.49 3.08
C LYS A 64 -5.12 0.29 2.50
N ILE A 65 -4.02 -0.37 2.13
CA ILE A 65 -2.91 0.29 1.42
C ILE A 65 -3.43 0.91 0.13
N ALA A 66 -4.13 0.13 -0.71
CA ALA A 66 -4.67 0.63 -1.97
C ALA A 66 -5.58 1.86 -1.81
N GLU A 67 -6.43 1.87 -0.78
CA GLU A 67 -7.31 3.00 -0.46
C GLU A 67 -6.55 4.23 0.03
N GLN A 68 -5.52 4.05 0.86
CA GLN A 68 -4.67 5.14 1.32
C GLN A 68 -3.86 5.74 0.16
N LEU A 69 -3.28 4.90 -0.70
CA LEU A 69 -2.60 5.34 -1.92
C LEU A 69 -3.58 6.08 -2.83
N MET A 70 -4.79 5.57 -3.02
CA MET A 70 -5.81 6.21 -3.85
C MET A 70 -6.27 7.55 -3.27
N MET A 71 -6.43 7.66 -1.95
CA MET A 71 -6.75 8.92 -1.27
C MET A 71 -5.63 9.94 -1.46
N LEU A 72 -4.37 9.52 -1.37
CA LEU A 72 -3.19 10.39 -1.52
C LEU A 72 -2.98 10.83 -2.97
N LEU A 73 -3.23 9.93 -3.94
CA LEU A 73 -3.19 10.24 -5.37
C LEU A 73 -4.39 11.10 -5.82
N SER A 74 -5.54 10.94 -5.15
CA SER A 74 -6.77 11.64 -5.48
C SER A 74 -7.00 12.90 -4.65
N SER A 75 -6.25 13.16 -3.58
CA SER A 75 -6.48 14.31 -2.71
C SER A 75 -6.18 15.60 -3.49
N PRO A 76 -7.19 16.43 -3.80
CA PRO A 76 -6.90 17.80 -4.16
C PRO A 76 -6.45 18.48 -2.86
N SER A 77 -5.20 18.94 -2.79
CA SER A 77 -4.77 19.79 -1.68
C SER A 77 -5.80 20.90 -1.50
N PRO A 78 -6.29 21.17 -0.27
CA PRO A 78 -7.36 22.14 -0.03
C PRO A 78 -6.94 23.61 -0.18
N ASP A 79 -5.84 23.90 -0.89
CA ASP A 79 -5.38 25.24 -1.21
C ASP A 79 -4.90 25.31 -2.68
N ASP A 80 -5.43 26.29 -3.39
CA ASP A 80 -5.34 26.60 -4.81
C ASP A 80 -3.92 26.60 -5.48
N GLU A 81 -3.95 26.30 -6.78
CA GLU A 81 -3.18 26.88 -7.89
C GLU A 81 -1.64 26.75 -8.02
N GLN A 82 -0.85 26.19 -7.10
CA GLN A 82 0.58 26.01 -7.38
C GLN A 82 1.16 24.66 -6.94
N SER A 83 1.42 23.84 -7.97
CA SER A 83 2.60 22.98 -8.10
C SER A 83 2.86 21.93 -7.00
N ASN A 84 2.56 20.66 -7.33
CA ASN A 84 3.39 19.49 -7.01
C ASN A 84 4.11 19.53 -5.65
N GLN A 85 3.36 19.58 -4.54
CA GLN A 85 3.91 19.70 -3.19
C GLN A 85 3.72 18.44 -2.35
N TYR A 86 3.97 17.29 -2.96
CA TYR A 86 4.52 16.15 -2.23
C TYR A 86 5.71 15.68 -3.05
N SER A 87 6.92 15.79 -2.49
CA SER A 87 8.04 15.06 -3.08
C SER A 87 7.71 13.57 -2.95
N PRO A 88 8.14 12.70 -3.88
CA PRO A 88 8.00 11.25 -3.72
C PRO A 88 8.47 10.74 -2.35
N GLN A 89 9.39 11.46 -1.70
CA GLN A 89 9.87 11.20 -0.34
C GLN A 89 8.84 11.52 0.77
N ASP A 90 8.06 12.59 0.65
CA ASP A 90 6.98 12.90 1.62
C ASP A 90 5.85 11.88 1.50
N TYR A 91 5.56 11.43 0.28
CA TYR A 91 4.62 10.37 -0.03
C TYR A 91 4.99 9.06 0.70
N ILE A 92 6.26 8.71 0.68
CA ILE A 92 6.77 7.48 1.31
C ILE A 92 6.82 7.58 2.82
N THR A 93 7.18 8.74 3.36
CA THR A 93 7.18 8.97 4.81
C THR A 93 5.77 8.82 5.38
N LEU A 94 4.75 9.27 4.62
CA LEU A 94 3.35 9.11 5.00
C LEU A 94 2.91 7.64 4.97
N ILE A 95 3.29 6.88 3.94
CA ILE A 95 2.98 5.44 3.83
C ILE A 95 3.69 4.63 4.90
N GLN A 96 4.97 4.93 5.20
CA GLN A 96 5.73 4.29 6.27
C GLN A 96 5.05 4.51 7.63
N GLY A 97 4.66 5.75 7.94
CA GLY A 97 3.96 6.05 9.19
C GLY A 97 2.58 5.38 9.29
N LEU A 98 1.87 5.23 8.17
CA LEU A 98 0.57 4.55 8.13
C LEU A 98 0.69 3.02 8.28
N LEU A 99 1.76 2.41 7.77
CA LEU A 99 2.05 0.99 7.99
C LEU A 99 2.51 0.70 9.43
N GLU A 100 3.38 1.54 10.00
CA GLU A 100 3.85 1.39 11.39
C GLU A 100 2.68 1.40 12.40
N ALA A 101 1.67 2.23 12.16
CA ALA A 101 0.48 2.31 13.01
C ALA A 101 -0.38 1.03 12.98
N GLU A 102 -0.36 0.26 11.89
CA GLU A 102 -1.13 -0.98 11.77
C GLU A 102 -0.41 -2.19 12.38
N TYR A 103 0.92 -2.09 12.56
CA TYR A 103 1.72 -3.11 13.23
C TYR A 103 1.61 -3.07 14.76
N GLU A 104 1.45 -1.90 15.37
CA GLU A 104 1.24 -1.80 16.82
C GLU A 104 -0.12 -2.39 17.24
N ASP A 105 -1.20 -2.13 16.48
CA ASP A 105 -2.54 -2.66 16.78
C ASP A 105 -2.60 -4.20 16.64
N ASN A 106 -1.93 -4.76 15.63
CA ASN A 106 -1.86 -6.22 15.45
C ASN A 106 -1.01 -6.93 16.52
N ILE A 107 0.07 -6.32 17.02
CA ILE A 107 0.91 -6.89 18.08
C ILE A 107 0.22 -6.80 19.45
N GLU A 108 -0.49 -5.70 19.75
CA GLU A 108 -1.29 -5.60 20.98
C GLU A 108 -2.45 -6.61 20.98
N GLN A 109 -3.15 -6.80 19.86
CA GLN A 109 -4.20 -7.82 19.78
C GLN A 109 -3.66 -9.25 19.91
N LEU A 110 -2.49 -9.56 19.33
CA LEU A 110 -1.87 -10.88 19.48
C LEU A 110 -1.43 -11.15 20.93
N ASN A 111 -0.86 -10.15 21.61
CA ASN A 111 -0.43 -10.27 23.00
C ASN A 111 -1.61 -10.34 23.98
N ALA A 112 -2.71 -9.63 23.71
CA ALA A 112 -3.93 -9.69 24.51
C ALA A 112 -4.67 -11.03 24.38
N LEU A 113 -4.51 -11.75 23.26
CA LEU A 113 -5.05 -13.11 23.06
C LEU A 113 -4.19 -14.21 23.71
N LEU A 114 -2.93 -13.92 24.04
CA LEU A 114 -1.96 -14.86 24.62
C LEU A 114 -1.71 -14.65 26.13
N ALA A 115 -2.30 -13.61 26.74
CA ALA A 115 -2.26 -13.31 28.18
C ALA A 115 -3.52 -13.80 28.91
#